data_AF-A0A9P6CU22-F1
#
_entry.id   AF-A0A9P6CU22-F1
#
_cell.length_a   1.000
_cell.length_b   1.000
_cell.length_c   1.000
_cell.angle_alpha   90.00
_cell.angle_beta   90.00
_cell.angle_gamma   90.00
#
_symmetry.space_group_name_H-M   'P 1'
#
loop_
_entity.id
_entity.type
_entity.pdbx_description
1 polymer ?
#
loop_
_entity_poly.entity_id
_entity_poly.type
_entity_poly.pdbx_seq_one_letter_code
_entity_poly.pdbx_strand_id
1 'polypeptide(L)'
;YLQLFINDHQNDLTEWLPHTEFALNNCINASTGFSLFYINYRKHPTCLLQLSCKPISQVLCTAAFAIQMQALKDETSAALQLAAENIKRAYDKNCSKQTFAVGDCVLLNASHIIVSCPSKKLDNR
;
A
#
# COMPACT_ATOMS: atom_id res chain seq x y z
N TYR A 1 10.37 -0.80 -1.34
CA TYR A 1 10.33 -0.15 -2.66
C TYR A 1 11.09 1.17 -2.61
N LEU A 2 10.57 2.24 -2.00
CA LEU A 2 11.25 3.55 -1.91
C LEU A 2 12.71 3.50 -1.38
N GLN A 3 12.97 2.69 -0.35
CA GLN A 3 14.33 2.47 0.20
C GLN A 3 15.37 2.01 -0.84
N LEU A 4 14.96 1.40 -1.95
CA LEU A 4 15.87 0.91 -2.98
C LEU A 4 16.29 2.00 -3.98
N PHE A 5 15.61 3.15 -3.99
CA PHE A 5 15.77 4.19 -5.00
C PHE A 5 16.22 5.54 -4.42
N ILE A 6 15.90 5.80 -3.15
CA ILE A 6 16.32 7.02 -2.45
C ILE A 6 17.81 6.96 -2.13
N ASN A 7 18.50 8.10 -2.22
CA ASN A 7 19.89 8.19 -1.81
C ASN A 7 20.07 8.20 -0.29
N ASP A 8 21.30 7.92 0.19
CA ASP A 8 21.60 7.82 1.63
C ASP A 8 21.26 9.09 2.42
N HIS A 9 21.30 10.26 1.76
CA HIS A 9 20.95 11.55 2.36
C HIS A 9 19.45 11.88 2.33
N GLN A 10 18.63 11.04 1.69
CA GLN A 10 17.19 11.17 1.54
C GLN A 10 16.74 12.52 0.93
N ASN A 11 17.58 13.13 0.09
CA ASN A 11 17.32 14.46 -0.47
C ASN A 11 16.64 14.43 -1.86
N ASP A 12 16.51 13.25 -2.48
CA ASP A 12 15.86 12.99 -3.77
C ASP A 12 14.45 12.38 -3.63
N LEU A 13 13.94 12.27 -2.39
CA LEU A 13 12.63 11.67 -2.10
C LEU A 13 11.49 12.24 -2.95
N THR A 14 11.48 13.56 -3.16
CA THR A 14 10.46 14.26 -3.95
C THR A 14 10.44 13.84 -5.41
N GLU A 15 11.57 13.41 -5.96
CA GLU A 15 11.69 12.94 -7.35
C GLU A 15 11.10 11.54 -7.52
N TRP A 16 11.26 10.67 -6.51
CA TRP A 16 10.80 9.28 -6.54
C TRP A 16 9.33 9.09 -6.14
N LEU A 17 8.72 10.10 -5.52
CA LEU A 17 7.37 10.04 -4.98
C LEU A 17 6.31 9.76 -6.07
N PRO A 18 6.27 10.50 -7.20
CA PRO A 18 5.30 10.25 -8.27
C PRO A 18 5.45 8.86 -8.90
N HIS A 19 6.70 8.41 -9.09
CA HIS A 19 7.01 7.10 -9.64
C HIS A 19 6.52 5.97 -8.73
N THR A 20 6.73 6.15 -7.42
CA THR A 20 6.32 5.16 -6.43
C THR A 20 4.80 5.10 -6.29
N GLU A 21 4.14 6.25 -6.24
CA GLU A 21 2.68 6.32 -6.21
C GLU A 21 2.08 5.60 -7.43
N PHE A 22 2.59 5.88 -8.62
CA PHE A 22 2.13 5.23 -9.84
C PHE A 22 2.34 3.71 -9.80
N ALA A 23 3.52 3.25 -9.38
CA ALA A 23 3.82 1.83 -9.28
C ALA A 23 2.93 1.12 -8.25
N LEU A 24 2.74 1.71 -7.07
CA LEU A 24 1.89 1.16 -6.02
C LEU A 24 0.42 1.13 -6.43
N ASN A 25 -0.09 2.19 -7.07
CA ASN A 25 -1.48 2.27 -7.50
C ASN A 25 -1.80 1.34 -8.68
N ASN A 26 -0.80 0.96 -9.48
CA ASN A 26 -0.93 -0.04 -10.56
C ASN A 26 -0.72 -1.47 -10.11
N CYS A 27 -0.05 -1.70 -8.97
CA CYS A 27 0.20 -3.05 -8.47
C CYS A 27 -1.12 -3.73 -8.06
N ILE A 28 -1.24 -5.01 -8.35
CA ILE A 28 -2.40 -5.81 -7.94
C ILE A 28 -2.28 -6.07 -6.44
N ASN A 29 -3.30 -5.66 -5.68
CA ASN A 29 -3.36 -5.95 -4.26
C ASN A 29 -3.82 -7.40 -4.03
N ALA A 30 -3.07 -8.16 -3.24
CA ALA A 30 -3.36 -9.57 -2.98
C ALA A 30 -4.71 -9.81 -2.28
N SER A 31 -5.19 -8.87 -1.47
CA SER A 31 -6.46 -9.01 -0.76
C SER A 31 -7.67 -8.72 -1.65
N THR A 32 -7.52 -7.85 -2.64
CA THR A 32 -8.65 -7.41 -3.49
C THR A 32 -8.57 -7.99 -4.90
N GLY A 33 -7.43 -8.54 -5.32
CA GLY A 33 -7.21 -9.07 -6.68
C GLY A 33 -7.12 -7.99 -7.77
N PHE A 34 -7.24 -6.71 -7.41
CA PHE A 34 -7.27 -5.59 -8.35
C PHE A 34 -6.25 -4.50 -7.95
N SER A 35 -5.84 -3.71 -8.95
CA SER A 35 -5.07 -2.47 -8.71
C SER A 35 -5.95 -1.34 -8.20
N LEU A 36 -5.39 -0.39 -7.45
CA LEU A 36 -6.14 0.78 -6.96
C LEU A 36 -6.67 1.67 -8.09
N PHE A 37 -5.92 1.83 -9.18
CA PHE A 37 -6.42 2.55 -10.35
C PHE A 37 -7.65 1.89 -10.96
N TYR A 38 -7.69 0.56 -10.95
CA TYR A 38 -8.87 -0.18 -11.42
C TYR A 38 -10.06 -0.02 -10.48
N ILE A 39 -9.85 -0.09 -9.17
CA ILE A 39 -10.93 0.08 -8.19
C ILE A 39 -11.52 1.49 -8.27
N ASN A 40 -10.69 2.52 -8.44
CA ASN A 40 -11.15 3.92 -8.45
C ASN A 40 -11.69 4.39 -9.80
N TYR A 41 -11.05 3.98 -10.90
CA TYR A 41 -11.32 4.54 -12.22
C TYR A 41 -11.72 3.48 -13.25
N ARG A 42 -11.66 2.20 -12.89
CA ARG A 42 -11.91 1.06 -13.78
C ARG A 42 -11.04 1.08 -15.05
N LYS A 43 -9.86 1.68 -14.93
CA LYS A 43 -8.87 1.79 -15.98
C LYS A 43 -7.52 1.40 -15.40
N HIS A 44 -6.80 0.57 -16.15
CA HIS A 44 -5.39 0.37 -15.93
C HIS A 44 -4.65 1.39 -16.79
N PRO A 45 -4.02 2.43 -16.21
CA PRO A 45 -3.18 3.31 -16.99
C PRO A 45 -2.04 2.48 -17.58
N THR A 46 -1.89 2.53 -18.90
CA THR A 46 -0.84 1.81 -19.61
C THR A 46 0.50 2.52 -19.38
N CYS A 47 1.52 1.79 -18.96
CA CYS A 47 2.88 2.30 -18.96
C CYS A 47 3.34 2.48 -20.43
N LEU A 48 4.22 3.45 -20.71
CA LEU A 48 4.72 3.74 -22.06
C LEU A 48 5.29 2.49 -22.78
N LEU A 49 5.75 1.49 -22.03
CA LEU A 49 6.26 0.21 -22.54
C LEU A 49 5.15 -0.73 -23.09
N GLN A 50 3.88 -0.49 -22.80
CA GLN A 50 2.74 -1.34 -23.19
C GLN A 50 1.91 -0.78 -24.37
N LEU A 51 2.39 0.28 -25.04
CA LEU A 51 1.65 0.98 -26.10
C LEU A 51 1.35 0.13 -27.35
N SER A 52 1.93 -1.06 -27.48
CA SER A 52 1.82 -1.87 -28.70
C SER A 52 0.48 -2.61 -28.86
N CYS A 53 -0.35 -2.70 -27.82
CA CYS A 53 -1.65 -3.37 -27.88
C CYS A 53 -2.72 -2.54 -27.15
N LYS A 54 -3.43 -1.66 -27.87
CA LYS A 54 -4.66 -1.06 -27.36
C LYS A 54 -5.87 -1.89 -27.81
N PRO A 55 -6.54 -2.64 -26.92
CA PRO A 55 -7.86 -3.17 -27.25
C PRO A 55 -8.87 -2.02 -27.38
N ILE A 56 -9.87 -2.23 -28.24
CA ILE A 56 -10.99 -1.30 -28.45
C ILE A 56 -11.72 -1.10 -27.11
N SER A 57 -11.79 0.14 -26.64
CA SER A 57 -12.50 0.46 -25.39
C SER A 57 -14.00 0.27 -25.59
N GLN A 58 -14.58 -0.74 -24.93
CA GLN A 58 -16.03 -0.90 -24.85
C GLN A 58 -16.59 0.18 -23.93
N VAL A 59 -17.22 1.20 -24.52
CA VAL A 59 -17.93 2.24 -23.77
C VAL A 59 -19.26 1.64 -23.29
N LEU A 60 -19.36 1.40 -21.99
CA LEU A 60 -20.63 1.02 -21.36
C LEU A 60 -21.55 2.24 -21.27
N CYS A 61 -22.86 2.00 -21.29
CA CYS A 61 -23.86 3.00 -20.92
C CYS A 61 -23.54 3.55 -19.51
N THR A 62 -23.68 4.87 -19.32
CA THR A 62 -23.30 5.59 -18.08
C THR A 62 -23.97 5.01 -16.83
N ALA A 63 -25.23 4.59 -16.94
CA ALA A 63 -25.97 3.95 -15.84
C ALA A 63 -25.38 2.57 -15.47
N ALA A 64 -25.09 1.73 -16.47
CA ALA A 64 -24.47 0.41 -16.24
C ALA A 64 -23.06 0.53 -15.66
N PHE A 65 -22.30 1.57 -16.05
CA PHE A 65 -20.99 1.87 -15.48
C PHE A 65 -21.08 2.20 -13.99
N ALA A 66 -22.04 3.05 -13.59
CA ALA A 66 -22.23 3.44 -12.19
C ALA A 66 -22.58 2.24 -11.28
N ILE A 67 -23.51 1.38 -11.73
CA ILE A 67 -23.91 0.16 -11.00
C ILE A 67 -22.71 -0.76 -10.79
N GLN A 68 -21.92 -1.00 -11.84
CA GLN A 68 -20.75 -1.88 -11.73
C GLN A 68 -19.64 -1.27 -10.86
N MET A 69 -19.47 0.06 -10.89
CA MET A 69 -18.54 0.75 -10.01
C MET A 69 -18.93 0.63 -8.54
N GLN A 70 -20.23 0.71 -8.22
CA GLN A 70 -20.74 0.48 -6.87
C GLN A 70 -20.48 -0.96 -6.43
N ALA A 71 -20.84 -1.94 -7.26
CA ALA A 71 -20.60 -3.35 -6.96
C ALA A 71 -19.12 -3.66 -6.69
N LEU A 72 -18.21 -3.11 -7.51
CA LEU A 72 -16.77 -3.28 -7.32
C LEU A 72 -16.28 -2.67 -6.00
N LYS A 73 -16.80 -1.50 -5.63
CA LYS A 73 -16.47 -0.84 -4.35
C LYS A 73 -16.96 -1.66 -3.17
N ASP A 74 -18.19 -2.19 -3.25
CA ASP A 74 -18.78 -3.01 -2.20
C ASP A 74 -17.97 -4.30 -2.00
N GLU A 75 -17.64 -4.99 -3.09
CA GLU A 75 -16.78 -6.19 -3.06
C GLU A 75 -15.40 -5.90 -2.46
N THR A 76 -14.75 -4.83 -2.91
CA THR A 76 -13.45 -4.39 -2.40
C THR A 76 -13.53 -4.09 -0.91
N SER A 77 -14.59 -3.40 -0.46
CA SER A 77 -14.79 -3.05 0.93
C SER A 77 -14.94 -4.29 1.82
N ALA A 78 -15.70 -5.28 1.37
CA ALA A 78 -15.89 -6.55 2.08
C ALA A 78 -14.58 -7.34 2.18
N ALA A 79 -13.80 -7.40 1.09
CA ALA A 79 -12.50 -8.08 1.08
C ALA A 79 -11.51 -7.43 2.06
N LEU A 80 -11.48 -6.09 2.12
CA LEU A 80 -10.63 -5.36 3.06
C LEU A 80 -11.04 -5.56 4.52
N GLN A 81 -12.35 -5.58 4.80
CA GLN A 81 -12.86 -5.87 6.15
C GLN A 81 -12.45 -7.27 6.60
N LEU A 82 -12.63 -8.27 5.73
CA LEU A 82 -12.22 -9.65 6.02
C LEU A 82 -10.72 -9.77 6.25
N ALA A 83 -9.90 -9.09 5.44
CA ALA A 83 -8.44 -9.05 5.63
C ALA A 83 -8.07 -8.41 6.99
N ALA A 84 -8.70 -7.29 7.35
CA ALA A 84 -8.47 -6.61 8.62
C ALA A 84 -8.85 -7.50 9.82
N GLU A 85 -9.99 -8.19 9.75
CA GLU A 85 -10.43 -9.15 10.78
C GLU A 85 -9.48 -10.34 10.92
N ASN A 86 -8.97 -10.86 9.80
CA ASN A 86 -7.99 -11.95 9.82
C ASN A 86 -6.69 -11.50 10.50
N ILE A 87 -6.19 -10.31 10.15
CA ILE A 87 -4.99 -9.72 10.77
C ILE A 87 -5.22 -9.52 12.27
N LYS A 88 -6.37 -8.97 12.66
CA LYS A 88 -6.75 -8.79 14.07
C LYS A 88 -6.79 -10.12 14.82
N ARG A 89 -7.48 -11.13 14.29
CA ARG A 89 -7.55 -12.47 14.90
C ARG A 89 -6.17 -13.10 15.04
N ALA A 90 -5.29 -12.94 14.06
CA ALA A 90 -3.92 -13.44 14.14
C ALA A 90 -3.10 -12.72 15.21
N TYR A 91 -3.25 -11.40 15.33
CA TYR A 91 -2.59 -10.62 16.37
C TYR A 91 -3.09 -10.98 17.77
N ASP A 92 -4.41 -10.99 17.97
CA ASP A 92 -5.04 -11.27 19.27
C ASP A 92 -4.66 -12.66 19.81
N LYS A 93 -4.46 -13.65 18.93
CA LYS A 93 -3.96 -14.98 19.31
C LYS A 93 -2.56 -14.96 19.93
N ASN A 94 -1.70 -14.03 19.50
CA ASN A 94 -0.30 -13.97 19.89
C ASN A 94 0.00 -12.84 20.89
N CYS A 95 -1.00 -12.05 21.28
CA CYS A 95 -0.83 -10.92 22.18
C CYS A 95 -0.97 -11.36 23.65
N SER A 96 0.15 -11.63 24.31
CA SER A 96 0.19 -11.76 25.78
C SER A 96 0.35 -10.39 26.44
N LYS A 97 -0.36 -10.16 27.55
CA LYS A 97 -0.15 -8.96 28.37
C LYS A 97 1.16 -9.11 29.14
N GLN A 98 2.16 -8.32 28.76
CA GLN A 98 3.48 -8.38 29.35
C GLN A 98 3.51 -7.57 30.66
N THR A 99 3.90 -8.22 31.77
CA THR A 99 4.10 -7.58 33.07
C THR A 99 5.60 -7.49 33.36
N PHE A 100 6.07 -6.32 33.79
CA PHE A 100 7.48 -6.08 34.11
C PHE A 100 7.69 -5.92 35.61
N ALA A 101 8.77 -6.48 36.13
CA ALA A 101 9.21 -6.29 37.52
C ALA A 101 10.40 -5.32 37.59
N VAL A 102 10.65 -4.80 38.79
CA VAL A 102 11.81 -3.92 39.04
C VAL A 102 13.08 -4.74 38.90
N GLY A 103 13.95 -4.36 37.96
CA GLY A 103 15.20 -5.06 37.65
C GLY A 103 15.20 -5.78 36.29
N ASP A 104 14.05 -5.88 35.61
CA ASP A 104 13.98 -6.47 34.27
C ASP A 104 14.68 -5.59 33.22
N CYS A 105 15.44 -6.22 32.33
CA CYS A 105 16.02 -5.56 31.16
C CYS A 105 14.99 -5.49 30.04
N VAL A 106 14.62 -4.28 29.61
CA VAL A 106 13.65 -4.04 28.52
C VAL A 106 14.30 -3.33 27.34
N LEU A 107 13.85 -3.64 26.12
CA LEU A 107 14.27 -2.92 24.92
C LEU A 107 13.49 -1.60 24.82
N LEU A 108 14.22 -0.49 24.71
CA LEU A 108 13.65 0.84 24.60
C LEU A 108 13.39 1.22 23.15
N ASN A 109 12.26 1.88 22.94
CA ASN A 109 11.95 2.45 21.64
C ASN A 109 12.83 3.69 21.39
N ALA A 110 13.74 3.56 20.43
CA ALA A 110 14.68 4.60 20.02
C ALA A 110 14.08 5.67 19.08
N SER A 111 12.76 5.72 18.86
CA SER A 111 12.12 6.66 17.92
C SER A 111 12.44 8.14 18.15
N HIS A 112 12.83 8.53 19.37
CA HIS A 112 13.19 9.90 19.73
C HIS A 112 14.71 10.10 19.88
N ILE A 113 15.51 9.11 19.48
CA ILE A 113 16.97 9.22 19.45
C ILE A 113 17.35 9.89 18.13
N ILE A 114 18.03 11.02 18.22
CA ILE A 114 18.47 11.81 17.06
C ILE A 114 19.57 11.03 16.35
N VAL A 115 19.36 10.74 15.06
CA VAL A 115 20.31 10.07 14.17
C VAL A 115 20.64 10.99 13.00
N SER A 116 21.79 10.80 12.35
CA SER A 116 22.25 11.66 11.24
C SER A 116 21.36 11.60 9.99
N CYS A 117 20.55 10.54 9.84
CA CYS A 117 19.64 10.37 8.70
C CYS A 117 18.29 11.05 9.00
N PRO A 118 17.69 11.80 8.05
CA PRO A 118 16.43 12.52 8.27
C PRO A 118 15.26 11.62 8.69
N SER A 119 15.18 10.40 8.14
CA SER A 119 14.21 9.39 8.55
C SER A 119 14.84 8.01 8.66
N LYS A 120 14.78 7.41 9.85
CA LYS A 120 15.27 6.04 10.09
C LYS A 120 14.51 4.97 9.30
N LYS A 121 13.28 5.28 8.87
CA LYS A 121 12.42 4.37 8.09
C LYS A 121 12.89 4.23 6.64
N LEU A 122 13.57 5.22 6.09
CA LEU A 122 14.05 5.21 4.70
C LEU A 122 15.57 5.01 4.63
N ASP A 123 16.20 4.63 5.74
CA ASP A 123 17.62 4.35 5.81
C ASP A 123 17.94 3.07 5.02
N ASN A 124 19.04 3.09 4.28
CA ASN A 124 19.52 1.91 3.55
C ASN A 124 20.18 0.96 4.56
N ARG A 125 19.81 -0.32 4.53
CA ARG A 125 20.13 -1.30 5.58
C ARG A 125 21.44 -2.04 5.33
#